data_AF-A0A4Q4B4Z8-F1
#
_entry.id   AF-A0A4Q4B4Z8-F1
#
_cell.length_a   1.000
_cell.length_b   1.000
_cell.length_c   1.000
_cell.angle_alpha   90.00
_cell.angle_beta   90.00
_cell.angle_gamma   90.00
#
_symmetry.space_group_name_H-M   'P 1'
#
loop_
_entity.id
_entity.type
_entity.pdbx_description
1 polymer ?
#
loop_
_entity_poly.entity_id
_entity_poly.type
_entity_poly.pdbx_seq_one_letter_code
_entity_poly.pdbx_strand_id
1 'polypeptide(L)'
;MKQFKTLLFAAILFLGATSFSVAQSKVAHINTNELIKDMPEMKAAKAEIEKLTKTYEAEIKTMATELQNKMKQYNAEAETKTEEENMKRAEEVQTMEQGIRQYQGQAQKDLAEKEAALLKPIFTKAKEAIEKVAAAQGFDYVLDASEGGGVLVSKGKNLLPDVKKELGF
;
A
#
# COMPACT_ATOMS: atom_id res chain seq x y z
N MET A 1 23.12 -50.48 -50.32
CA MET A 1 22.55 -49.11 -50.44
C MET A 1 21.14 -48.95 -49.85
N LYS A 2 20.19 -49.88 -50.06
CA LYS A 2 18.82 -49.76 -49.49
C LYS A 2 18.81 -49.70 -47.95
N GLN A 3 19.57 -50.58 -47.29
CA GLN A 3 19.64 -50.64 -45.82
C GLN A 3 20.29 -49.38 -45.19
N PHE A 4 21.22 -48.74 -45.89
CA PHE A 4 21.87 -47.50 -45.43
C PHE A 4 20.92 -46.31 -45.51
N LYS A 5 20.06 -46.25 -46.55
CA LYS A 5 19.00 -45.24 -46.64
C LYS A 5 17.95 -45.43 -45.55
N THR A 6 17.59 -46.67 -45.22
CA THR A 6 16.67 -46.99 -44.11
C THR A 6 17.24 -46.60 -42.75
N LEU A 7 18.52 -46.88 -42.50
CA LEU A 7 19.23 -46.48 -41.27
C LEU A 7 19.36 -44.97 -41.14
N LEU A 8 19.68 -44.26 -42.23
CA LEU A 8 19.75 -42.79 -42.25
C LEU A 8 18.38 -42.16 -41.96
N PHE A 9 17.31 -42.72 -42.53
CA PHE A 9 15.94 -42.25 -42.28
C PHE A 9 15.51 -42.48 -40.83
N ALA A 10 15.85 -43.65 -40.25
CA ALA A 10 15.60 -43.95 -38.85
C ALA A 10 16.37 -43.03 -37.89
N ALA A 11 17.62 -42.68 -38.22
CA ALA A 11 18.43 -41.74 -37.43
C ALA A 11 17.86 -40.31 -37.45
N ILE A 12 17.38 -39.83 -38.60
CA ILE A 12 16.71 -38.53 -38.72
C ILE A 12 15.38 -38.51 -37.94
N LEU A 13 14.64 -39.62 -37.95
CA LEU A 13 13.39 -39.75 -37.17
C LEU A 13 13.65 -39.74 -35.66
N PHE A 14 14.73 -40.37 -35.19
CA PHE A 14 15.15 -40.35 -33.78
C PHE A 14 15.67 -38.98 -33.33
N LEU A 15 16.37 -38.24 -34.21
CA LEU A 15 16.80 -36.87 -33.95
C LEU A 15 15.62 -35.89 -33.93
N GLY A 16 14.59 -36.11 -34.75
CA GLY A 16 13.36 -35.30 -34.71
C GLY A 16 12.47 -35.57 -33.49
N ALA A 17 12.44 -36.81 -32.99
CA ALA A 17 11.64 -37.21 -31.85
C ALA A 17 12.20 -36.78 -30.47
N THR A 18 13.45 -36.30 -30.41
CA THR A 18 14.11 -35.86 -29.17
C THR A 18 14.04 -34.35 -28.97
N SER A 19 13.02 -33.68 -29.54
CA SER A 19 12.67 -32.32 -29.15
C SER A 19 12.26 -32.33 -27.68
N PHE A 20 13.22 -32.20 -26.77
CA PHE A 20 12.98 -31.95 -25.35
C PHE A 20 12.27 -30.61 -25.25
N SER A 21 10.94 -30.64 -25.32
CA SER A 21 10.10 -29.56 -24.84
C SER A 21 10.36 -29.46 -23.34
N VAL A 22 11.34 -28.63 -22.96
CA VAL A 22 11.38 -28.11 -21.61
C VAL A 22 10.13 -27.25 -21.52
N ALA A 23 9.06 -27.79 -20.94
CA ALA A 23 7.86 -27.02 -20.65
C ALA A 23 8.28 -25.89 -19.70
N GLN A 24 8.56 -24.72 -20.26
CA GLN A 24 8.88 -23.53 -19.48
C GLN A 24 7.66 -23.28 -18.60
N SER A 25 7.87 -23.30 -17.28
CA SER A 25 6.82 -22.97 -16.31
C SER A 25 6.21 -21.63 -16.72
N LYS A 26 4.92 -21.65 -17.02
CA LYS A 26 4.13 -20.45 -17.33
C LYS A 26 3.75 -19.63 -16.10
N VAL A 27 4.29 -20.02 -14.95
CA VAL A 27 4.07 -19.41 -13.65
C VAL A 27 5.38 -18.82 -13.15
N ALA A 28 5.35 -17.54 -12.80
CA ALA A 28 6.36 -16.85 -12.02
C ALA A 28 5.79 -16.42 -10.66
N HIS A 29 6.63 -15.90 -9.79
CA HIS A 29 6.21 -15.32 -8.51
C HIS A 29 6.88 -13.98 -8.26
N ILE A 30 6.28 -13.20 -7.37
CA ILE A 30 6.83 -11.94 -6.88
C ILE A 30 6.37 -11.70 -5.45
N ASN A 31 7.20 -11.07 -4.63
CA ASN A 31 6.78 -10.52 -3.36
C ASN A 31 6.31 -9.07 -3.59
N THR A 32 4.99 -8.87 -3.68
CA THR A 32 4.42 -7.54 -3.93
C THR A 32 4.63 -6.60 -2.74
N ASN A 33 4.58 -7.11 -1.51
CA ASN A 33 4.83 -6.32 -0.31
C ASN A 33 6.25 -5.75 -0.30
N GLU A 34 7.24 -6.55 -0.66
CA GLU A 34 8.64 -6.12 -0.79
C GLU A 34 8.81 -5.10 -1.93
N LEU A 35 8.22 -5.38 -3.10
CA LEU A 35 8.25 -4.45 -4.23
C LEU A 35 7.73 -3.07 -3.83
N ILE A 36 6.49 -3.03 -3.30
CA ILE A 36 5.79 -1.81 -2.91
C ILE A 36 6.55 -1.08 -1.81
N LYS A 37 7.07 -1.80 -0.80
CA LYS A 37 7.85 -1.21 0.30
C LYS A 37 9.10 -0.50 -0.19
N ASP A 38 9.75 -1.04 -1.23
CA ASP A 38 10.99 -0.50 -1.76
C ASP A 38 10.78 0.66 -2.73
N MET A 39 9.58 0.82 -3.31
CA MET A 39 9.25 1.92 -4.20
C MET A 39 9.51 3.30 -3.55
N PRO A 40 10.26 4.20 -4.21
CA PRO A 40 10.49 5.56 -3.70
C PRO A 40 9.19 6.32 -3.43
N GLU A 41 8.17 6.14 -4.28
CA GLU A 41 6.87 6.79 -4.12
C GLU A 41 6.13 6.31 -2.87
N MET A 42 6.31 5.04 -2.47
CA MET A 42 5.72 4.51 -1.24
C MET A 42 6.35 5.15 0.00
N LYS A 43 7.67 5.34 -0.01
CA LYS A 43 8.37 6.04 1.08
C LYS A 43 7.91 7.49 1.19
N ALA A 44 7.76 8.18 0.06
CA ALA A 44 7.27 9.55 0.01
C ALA A 44 5.82 9.65 0.50
N ALA A 45 4.92 8.78 0.01
CA ALA A 45 3.53 8.74 0.43
C ALA A 45 3.39 8.51 1.94
N LYS A 46 4.13 7.55 2.50
CA LYS A 46 4.14 7.29 3.96
C LYS A 46 4.60 8.52 4.76
N ALA A 47 5.64 9.20 4.30
CA ALA A 47 6.12 10.42 4.96
C ALA A 47 5.07 11.56 4.92
N GLU A 48 4.34 11.69 3.81
CA GLU A 48 3.28 12.68 3.67
C GLU A 48 2.08 12.37 4.60
N ILE A 49 1.66 11.10 4.65
CA ILE A 49 0.60 10.64 5.56
C ILE A 49 1.02 10.87 7.01
N GLU A 50 2.23 10.46 7.41
CA GLU A 50 2.73 10.65 8.78
C GLU A 50 2.79 12.13 9.17
N LYS A 51 3.24 12.99 8.25
CA LYS A 51 3.25 14.43 8.48
C LYS A 51 1.84 14.97 8.71
N LEU A 52 0.88 14.57 7.88
CA LEU A 52 -0.51 15.00 7.99
C LEU A 52 -1.14 14.52 9.30
N THR A 53 -0.91 13.26 9.69
CA THR A 53 -1.36 12.71 10.97
C THR A 53 -0.83 13.54 12.14
N LYS A 54 0.47 13.86 12.15
CA LYS A 54 1.08 14.69 13.20
C LYS A 54 0.49 16.10 13.26
N THR A 55 0.15 16.68 12.12
CA THR A 55 -0.54 17.99 12.07
C THR A 55 -1.90 17.89 12.75
N TYR A 56 -2.73 16.91 12.38
CA TYR A 56 -4.04 16.72 13.01
C TYR A 56 -3.94 16.44 14.51
N GLU A 57 -3.00 15.60 14.94
CA GLU A 57 -2.73 15.33 16.36
C GLU A 57 -2.35 16.60 17.13
N ALA A 58 -1.50 17.45 16.55
CA ALA A 58 -1.07 18.70 17.17
C ALA A 58 -2.23 19.71 17.29
N GLU A 59 -3.09 19.81 16.27
CA GLU A 59 -4.26 20.67 16.28
C GLU A 59 -5.29 20.19 17.33
N ILE A 60 -5.60 18.89 17.36
CA ILE A 60 -6.48 18.29 18.38
C ILE A 60 -5.95 18.55 19.78
N LYS A 61 -4.63 18.37 20.00
CA LYS A 61 -4.00 18.64 21.30
C LYS A 61 -4.10 20.11 21.70
N THR A 62 -3.95 21.03 20.75
CA THR A 62 -4.10 22.47 20.97
C THR A 62 -5.52 22.79 21.41
N MET A 63 -6.54 22.32 20.67
CA MET A 63 -7.95 22.54 21.03
C MET A 63 -8.31 21.93 22.39
N ALA A 64 -7.83 20.73 22.69
CA ALA A 64 -8.06 20.08 23.98
C ALA A 64 -7.42 20.85 25.15
N THR A 65 -6.21 21.40 24.93
CA THR A 65 -5.52 22.23 25.92
C THR A 65 -6.27 23.54 26.17
N GLU A 66 -6.77 24.17 25.10
CA GLU A 66 -7.57 25.39 25.20
C GLU A 66 -8.86 25.16 25.98
N LEU A 67 -9.58 24.08 25.65
CA LEU A 67 -10.79 23.66 26.38
C LEU A 67 -10.49 23.44 27.86
N GLN A 68 -9.42 22.69 28.18
CA GLN A 68 -9.04 22.42 29.56
C GLN A 68 -8.73 23.72 30.33
N ASN A 69 -8.07 24.69 29.69
CA ASN A 69 -7.76 25.98 30.31
C ASN A 69 -9.02 26.82 30.54
N LYS A 70 -9.94 26.87 29.57
CA LYS A 70 -11.23 27.56 29.74
C LYS A 70 -12.07 26.96 30.84
N MET A 71 -12.17 25.63 30.92
CA MET A 71 -12.88 24.95 32.01
C MET A 71 -12.28 25.30 33.37
N LYS A 72 -10.95 25.29 33.50
CA LYS A 72 -10.27 25.69 34.75
C LYS A 72 -10.58 27.14 35.13
N GLN A 73 -10.52 28.05 34.16
CA GLN A 73 -10.84 29.46 34.37
C GLN A 73 -12.30 29.64 34.81
N TYR A 74 -13.25 29.01 34.10
CA TYR A 74 -14.67 29.14 34.38
C TYR A 74 -15.04 28.58 35.74
N ASN A 75 -14.43 27.46 36.14
CA ASN A 75 -14.60 26.89 37.46
C ASN A 75 -14.08 27.82 38.57
N ALA A 76 -12.95 28.49 38.37
CA ALA A 76 -12.37 29.41 39.35
C ALA A 76 -13.17 30.70 39.51
N GLU A 77 -13.83 31.16 38.44
CA GLU A 77 -14.60 32.40 38.43
C GLU A 77 -16.10 32.20 38.74
N ALA A 78 -16.58 30.95 38.78
CA ALA A 78 -18.02 30.61 38.79
C ALA A 78 -18.82 31.33 39.90
N GLU A 79 -18.28 31.41 41.11
CA GLU A 79 -18.94 32.04 42.27
C GLU A 79 -18.98 33.58 42.16
N THR A 80 -18.13 34.17 41.33
CA THR A 80 -17.99 35.63 41.17
C THR A 80 -18.80 36.17 39.98
N LYS A 81 -19.45 35.31 39.21
CA LYS A 81 -20.15 35.64 37.97
C LYS A 81 -21.65 35.45 38.11
N THR A 82 -22.38 36.15 37.25
CA THR A 82 -23.84 36.01 37.18
C THR A 82 -24.21 34.63 36.62
N GLU A 83 -25.41 34.17 36.94
CA GLU A 83 -25.95 32.93 36.38
C GLU A 83 -26.00 32.97 34.85
N GLU A 84 -26.37 34.13 34.27
CA GLU A 84 -26.39 34.32 32.82
C GLU A 84 -24.99 34.16 32.18
N GLU A 85 -23.95 34.74 32.80
CA GLU A 85 -22.56 34.58 32.33
C GLU A 85 -22.11 33.12 32.43
N ASN A 86 -22.44 32.43 33.53
CA ASN A 86 -22.08 31.03 33.74
C ASN A 86 -22.79 30.10 32.74
N MET A 87 -24.05 30.39 32.37
CA MET A 87 -24.75 29.65 31.31
C MET A 87 -24.07 29.81 29.95
N LYS A 88 -23.70 31.04 29.55
CA LYS A 88 -22.99 31.29 28.29
C LYS A 88 -21.63 30.58 28.24
N ARG A 89 -20.92 30.54 29.35
CA ARG A 89 -19.64 29.81 29.51
C ARG A 89 -19.80 28.31 29.35
N ALA A 90 -20.87 27.73 29.92
CA ALA A 90 -21.17 26.31 29.76
C ALA A 90 -21.50 25.96 28.31
N GLU A 91 -22.27 26.80 27.62
CA GLU A 91 -22.57 26.65 26.19
C GLU A 91 -21.30 26.73 25.32
N GLU A 92 -20.38 27.64 25.66
CA GLU A 92 -19.10 27.74 24.96
C GLU A 92 -18.24 26.48 25.14
N VAL A 93 -18.12 25.96 26.37
CA VAL A 93 -17.42 24.70 26.66
C VAL A 93 -18.04 23.54 25.87
N GLN A 94 -19.37 23.43 25.86
CA GLN A 94 -20.07 22.41 25.09
C GLN A 94 -19.81 22.54 23.59
N THR A 95 -19.79 23.76 23.07
CA THR A 95 -19.49 24.05 21.66
C THR A 95 -18.07 23.66 21.29
N MET A 96 -17.10 23.97 22.15
CA MET A 96 -15.69 23.57 21.96
C MET A 96 -15.52 22.05 21.98
N GLU A 97 -16.16 21.35 22.94
CA GLU A 97 -16.15 19.89 22.98
C GLU A 97 -16.72 19.27 21.70
N GLN A 98 -17.83 19.82 21.19
CA GLN A 98 -18.43 19.37 19.95
C GLN A 98 -17.50 19.64 18.76
N GLY A 99 -16.87 20.83 18.71
CA GLY A 99 -15.89 21.20 17.70
C GLY A 99 -14.71 20.23 17.66
N ILE A 100 -14.15 19.86 18.82
CA ILE A 100 -13.07 18.86 18.91
C ILE A 100 -13.51 17.51 18.36
N ARG A 101 -14.69 17.01 18.76
CA ARG A 101 -15.21 15.73 18.26
C ARG A 101 -15.44 15.75 16.75
N GLN A 102 -15.99 16.84 16.22
CA GLN A 102 -16.20 17.01 14.79
C GLN A 102 -14.88 17.06 14.02
N TYR A 103 -13.91 17.81 14.53
CA TYR A 103 -12.59 17.90 13.94
C TYR A 103 -11.88 16.54 13.92
N GLN A 104 -11.96 15.77 15.01
CA GLN A 104 -11.43 14.40 15.06
C GLN A 104 -12.05 13.50 13.99
N GLY A 105 -13.38 13.54 13.83
CA GLY A 105 -14.07 12.78 12.78
C GLY A 105 -13.66 13.21 11.37
N GLN A 106 -13.53 14.52 11.13
CA GLN A 106 -13.08 15.05 9.84
C GLN A 106 -11.63 14.66 9.55
N ALA A 107 -10.73 14.78 10.51
CA ALA A 107 -9.33 14.40 10.37
C ALA A 107 -9.17 12.91 10.01
N GLN A 108 -9.95 12.02 10.62
CA GLN A 108 -9.96 10.60 10.27
C GLN A 108 -10.42 10.36 8.83
N LYS A 109 -11.47 11.06 8.40
CA LYS A 109 -11.99 10.97 7.03
C LYS A 109 -10.96 11.48 6.02
N ASP A 110 -10.37 12.65 6.28
CA ASP A 110 -9.38 13.28 5.42
C ASP A 110 -8.13 12.39 5.29
N LEU A 111 -7.66 11.80 6.40
CA LEU A 111 -6.55 10.85 6.39
C LEU A 111 -6.86 9.64 5.51
N ALA A 112 -8.04 9.02 5.66
CA ALA A 112 -8.43 7.87 4.85
C ALA A 112 -8.52 8.21 3.34
N GLU A 113 -9.09 9.37 3.01
CA GLU A 113 -9.15 9.85 1.63
C GLU A 113 -7.76 10.13 1.06
N LYS A 114 -6.87 10.74 1.84
CA LYS A 114 -5.50 11.04 1.44
C LYS A 114 -4.67 9.78 1.26
N GLU A 115 -4.79 8.82 2.17
CA GLU A 115 -4.15 7.50 2.05
C GLU A 115 -4.59 6.81 0.75
N ALA A 116 -5.89 6.74 0.48
CA ALA A 116 -6.40 6.15 -0.75
C ALA A 116 -5.88 6.88 -2.00
N ALA A 117 -5.86 8.22 -1.99
CA ALA A 117 -5.40 9.03 -3.11
C ALA A 117 -3.90 8.85 -3.40
N LEU A 118 -3.07 8.71 -2.37
CA LEU A 118 -1.62 8.53 -2.52
C LEU A 118 -1.23 7.09 -2.84
N LEU A 119 -1.86 6.10 -2.20
CA LEU A 119 -1.45 4.70 -2.32
C LEU A 119 -2.00 4.02 -3.57
N LYS A 120 -3.22 4.35 -4.00
CA LYS A 120 -3.84 3.78 -5.21
C LYS A 120 -2.96 3.87 -6.46
N PRO A 121 -2.39 5.03 -6.86
CA PRO A 121 -1.55 5.10 -8.04
C PRO A 121 -0.25 4.29 -7.91
N ILE A 122 0.28 4.12 -6.70
CA ILE A 122 1.47 3.31 -6.45
C ILE A 122 1.19 1.84 -6.72
N PHE A 123 0.06 1.33 -6.21
CA PHE A 123 -0.37 -0.05 -6.48
C PHE A 123 -0.66 -0.28 -7.97
N THR A 124 -1.30 0.68 -8.63
CA THR A 124 -1.53 0.62 -10.09
C THR A 124 -0.20 0.54 -10.84
N LYS A 125 0.75 1.43 -10.53
CA LYS A 125 2.07 1.45 -11.18
C LYS A 125 2.84 0.14 -10.99
N ALA A 126 2.81 -0.41 -9.78
CA ALA A 126 3.44 -1.71 -9.51
C ALA A 126 2.79 -2.84 -10.30
N LYS A 127 1.46 -2.88 -10.35
CA LYS A 127 0.71 -3.87 -11.13
C LYS A 127 1.05 -3.80 -12.62
N GLU A 128 1.04 -2.60 -13.20
CA GLU A 128 1.38 -2.38 -14.61
C GLU A 128 2.82 -2.83 -14.93
N ALA A 129 3.77 -2.56 -14.03
CA ALA A 129 5.14 -3.01 -14.20
C ALA A 129 5.27 -4.54 -14.12
N ILE A 130 4.55 -5.19 -13.20
CA ILE A 130 4.49 -6.65 -13.10
C ILE A 130 3.93 -7.25 -14.40
N GLU A 131 2.80 -6.73 -14.88
CA GLU A 131 2.15 -7.20 -16.10
C GLU A 131 3.06 -7.04 -17.33
N LYS A 132 3.74 -5.89 -17.45
CA LYS A 132 4.68 -5.62 -18.54
C LYS A 132 5.86 -6.60 -18.53
N VAL A 133 6.47 -6.84 -17.38
CA VAL A 133 7.60 -7.77 -17.24
C VAL A 133 7.16 -9.21 -17.48
N ALA A 134 5.99 -9.60 -16.96
CA ALA A 134 5.44 -10.93 -17.16
C ALA A 134 5.16 -11.21 -18.65
N ALA A 135 4.53 -10.26 -19.35
CA ALA A 135 4.27 -10.36 -20.78
C ALA A 135 5.57 -10.44 -21.60
N ALA A 136 6.56 -9.59 -21.28
CA ALA A 136 7.86 -9.60 -21.97
C ALA A 136 8.63 -10.92 -21.79
N GLN A 137 8.44 -11.61 -20.67
CA GLN A 137 9.09 -12.90 -20.37
C GLN A 137 8.22 -14.13 -20.68
N GLY A 138 6.99 -13.94 -21.15
CA GLY A 138 6.08 -15.01 -21.58
C GLY A 138 5.46 -15.82 -20.44
N PHE A 139 5.23 -15.20 -19.28
CA PHE A 139 4.50 -15.79 -18.15
C PHE A 139 3.00 -15.51 -18.25
N ASP A 140 2.19 -16.56 -18.03
CA ASP A 140 0.73 -16.46 -18.06
C ASP A 140 0.15 -16.18 -16.66
N TYR A 141 0.91 -16.54 -15.61
CA TYR A 141 0.55 -16.29 -14.21
C TYR A 141 1.74 -15.74 -13.42
N VAL A 142 1.47 -14.76 -12.57
CA VAL A 142 2.39 -14.29 -11.54
C VAL A 142 1.71 -14.41 -10.19
N LEU A 143 2.26 -15.24 -9.32
CA LEU A 143 1.71 -15.47 -7.98
C LEU A 143 2.38 -14.56 -6.96
N ASP A 144 1.59 -13.98 -6.08
CA ASP A 144 2.11 -13.22 -4.95
C ASP A 144 2.64 -14.17 -3.88
N ALA A 145 3.96 -14.13 -3.65
CA ALA A 145 4.67 -14.91 -2.66
C ALA A 145 4.98 -14.11 -1.38
N SER A 146 4.26 -13.00 -1.15
CA SER A 146 4.31 -12.26 0.10
C SER A 146 3.89 -13.13 1.29
N GLU A 147 4.47 -12.87 2.46
CA GLU A 147 4.12 -13.58 3.70
C GLU A 147 2.63 -13.41 4.04
N GLY A 148 1.99 -14.49 4.47
CA GLY A 148 0.53 -14.55 4.64
C GLY A 148 -0.26 -14.73 3.35
N GLY A 149 0.41 -14.73 2.20
CA GLY A 149 -0.16 -15.12 0.92
C GLY A 149 -0.41 -16.64 0.81
N GLY A 150 -1.13 -17.04 -0.25
CA GLY A 150 -1.48 -18.45 -0.50
C GLY A 150 -0.32 -19.32 -1.04
N VAL A 151 0.85 -18.73 -1.31
CA VAL A 151 2.00 -19.44 -1.87
C VAL A 151 2.91 -19.93 -0.75
N LEU A 152 2.92 -21.23 -0.49
CA LEU A 152 3.75 -21.85 0.55
C LEU A 152 5.20 -22.09 0.09
N VAL A 153 5.43 -22.28 -1.21
CA VAL A 153 6.75 -22.58 -1.79
C VAL A 153 6.90 -21.83 -3.12
N SER A 154 7.92 -20.99 -3.22
CA SER A 154 8.17 -20.11 -4.38
C SER A 154 9.59 -20.29 -4.95
N LYS A 155 9.95 -21.53 -5.32
CA LYS A 155 11.27 -21.85 -5.91
C LYS A 155 11.41 -21.49 -7.40
N GLY A 156 10.31 -21.08 -8.05
CA GLY A 156 10.28 -20.73 -9.47
C GLY A 156 10.93 -19.38 -9.79
N LYS A 157 10.71 -18.86 -11.01
CA LYS A 157 11.20 -17.54 -11.42
C LYS A 157 10.61 -16.45 -10.53
N ASN A 158 11.48 -15.70 -9.85
CA ASN A 158 11.14 -14.47 -9.14
C ASN A 158 11.22 -13.28 -10.11
N LEU A 159 10.13 -12.51 -10.25
CA LEU A 159 10.09 -11.31 -11.08
C LEU A 159 10.55 -10.04 -10.35
N LEU A 160 10.71 -10.07 -9.03
CA LEU A 160 11.04 -8.88 -8.24
C LEU A 160 12.24 -8.08 -8.79
N PRO A 161 13.40 -8.69 -9.12
CA PRO A 161 14.54 -7.94 -9.64
C PRO A 161 14.27 -7.27 -10.99
N ASP A 162 13.51 -7.95 -11.85
CA ASP A 162 13.20 -7.47 -13.20
C ASP A 162 12.16 -6.34 -13.16
N VAL A 163 11.19 -6.44 -12.25
CA VAL A 163 10.18 -5.39 -12.02
C VAL A 163 10.78 -4.16 -11.35
N LYS A 164 11.70 -4.34 -10.39
CA LYS A 164 12.49 -3.24 -9.81
C LYS A 164 13.25 -2.46 -10.90
N LYS A 165 13.94 -3.19 -11.78
CA LYS A 165 14.61 -2.61 -12.96
C LYS A 165 13.66 -1.88 -13.89
N GLU A 166 12.47 -2.41 -14.17
CA GLU A 166 11.45 -1.76 -14.98
C GLU A 166 10.95 -0.44 -14.34
N LEU A 167 10.82 -0.41 -13.02
CA LEU A 167 10.43 0.78 -12.27
C LEU A 167 11.57 1.79 -12.05
N GLY A 168 12.81 1.39 -12.35
CA GLY A 168 13.98 2.26 -12.29
C GLY A 168 14.63 2.39 -10.91
N PHE A 169 14.48 1.40 -10.03
CA PHE A 169 15.15 1.36 -8.73
C PHE A 169 15.62 -0.04 -8.32
#